data_AF-A0A8D8YDL9-F1
#
_entry.id   AF-A0A8D8YDL9-F1
#
_cell.length_a   1.000
_cell.length_b   1.000
_cell.length_c   1.000
_cell.angle_alpha   90.00
_cell.angle_beta   90.00
_cell.angle_gamma   90.00
#
_symmetry.space_group_name_H-M   'P 1'
#
loop_
_entity.id
_entity.type
_entity.pdbx_description
1 polymer ?
#
loop_
_entity_poly.entity_id
_entity_poly.type
_entity_poly.pdbx_seq_one_letter_code
_entity_poly.pdbx_strand_id
1 'polypeptide(L)'
;MSATDIRSIPPDDRVKKLSNPEMNFDVNTPIKRYMRSGLELLRQADSYYEVSDYERCYQYYMKYIIMFLEKIPQHPEYKTTPSKDKKEIKQNVSEVLKKAEAIKVKLKEKYQVDYQAYLVDKEQRDREVALQQKQAQAEAKRKLAERSITTPSAPALHYDRIEALDKTFAQVKQVGPLPDNIYPSFDTIMSSPSRIMSISPGGPQSLPSIPSFDRATKPASAPPPSKDYGLTDYLRPVVVPAQLMSSFLVLAQRNTDRNVETCGILAGGLVSNRNRLDRDLWYTGWETGAK
;
A
#
# COMPACT_ATOMS: atom_id res chain seq x y z
N MET A 1 -8.83 0.04 -5.03
CA MET A 1 -8.55 -1.42 -5.08
C MET A 1 -8.47 -1.90 -3.64
N SER A 2 -9.42 -2.71 -3.18
CA SER A 2 -9.38 -3.26 -1.82
C SER A 2 -8.15 -4.17 -1.72
N ALA A 3 -7.30 -3.93 -0.73
CA ALA A 3 -6.21 -4.84 -0.42
C ALA A 3 -6.85 -6.17 0.02
N THR A 4 -6.78 -7.19 -0.82
CA THR A 4 -7.24 -8.53 -0.47
C THR A 4 -6.40 -9.02 0.71
N ASP A 5 -7.06 -9.44 1.80
CA ASP A 5 -6.37 -10.00 2.96
C ASP A 5 -5.55 -11.21 2.50
N ILE A 6 -4.23 -11.17 2.69
CA ILE A 6 -3.31 -12.22 2.25
C ILE A 6 -3.67 -13.56 2.92
N ARG A 7 -4.28 -13.53 4.11
CA ARG A 7 -4.73 -14.71 4.86
C ARG A 7 -5.96 -15.38 4.22
N SER A 8 -6.64 -14.70 3.29
CA SER A 8 -7.77 -15.27 2.55
C SER A 8 -7.36 -16.23 1.43
N ILE A 9 -6.08 -16.20 1.04
CA ILE A 9 -5.53 -17.03 -0.03
C ILE A 9 -5.20 -18.42 0.55
N PRO A 10 -5.60 -19.53 -0.10
CA PRO A 10 -5.26 -20.88 0.35
C PRO A 10 -3.75 -21.08 0.56
N PRO A 11 -3.33 -21.90 1.55
CA PRO A 11 -1.92 -22.09 1.86
C PRO A 11 -1.07 -22.56 0.68
N ASP A 12 -1.58 -23.52 -0.10
CA ASP A 12 -0.87 -24.06 -1.26
C ASP A 12 -0.67 -23.02 -2.37
N ASP A 13 -1.65 -22.14 -2.59
CA ASP A 13 -1.56 -21.05 -3.58
C ASP A 13 -0.55 -19.99 -3.15
N ARG A 14 -0.48 -19.69 -1.84
CA ARG A 14 0.54 -18.79 -1.29
C ARG A 14 1.95 -19.34 -1.52
N VAL A 15 2.18 -20.62 -1.23
CA VAL A 15 3.47 -21.28 -1.47
C VAL A 15 3.79 -21.34 -2.98
N LYS A 16 2.79 -21.62 -3.82
CA LYS A 16 2.96 -21.65 -5.28
C LYS A 16 3.36 -20.27 -5.82
N LYS A 17 2.74 -19.19 -5.33
CA LYS A 17 3.11 -17.81 -5.68
C LYS A 17 4.56 -17.50 -5.33
N LEU A 18 5.05 -17.97 -4.18
CA LEU A 18 6.45 -17.81 -3.79
C LEU A 18 7.43 -18.64 -4.61
N SER A 19 6.96 -19.75 -5.20
CA SER A 19 7.80 -20.69 -5.95
C SER A 19 8.25 -20.16 -7.31
N ASN A 20 7.58 -19.11 -7.82
CA ASN A 20 7.90 -18.49 -9.12
C ASN A 20 8.38 -17.04 -8.93
N PRO A 21 9.60 -16.84 -8.39
CA PRO A 21 10.15 -15.50 -8.22
C PRO A 21 10.55 -14.86 -9.56
N GLU A 22 10.32 -13.56 -9.69
CA GLU A 22 10.83 -12.79 -10.83
C GLU A 22 12.37 -12.80 -10.85
N MET A 23 12.92 -13.06 -12.04
CA MET A 23 14.36 -13.13 -12.25
C MET A 23 14.72 -12.62 -13.64
N ASN A 24 15.68 -11.70 -13.70
CA ASN A 24 16.25 -11.19 -14.94
C ASN A 24 17.41 -12.10 -15.35
N PHE A 25 17.25 -12.80 -16.47
CA PHE A 25 18.28 -13.63 -17.07
C PHE A 25 18.50 -13.18 -18.52
N ASP A 26 19.69 -12.69 -18.80
CA ASP A 26 20.15 -12.26 -20.12
C ASP A 26 21.19 -13.25 -20.68
N VAL A 27 20.93 -13.77 -21.87
CA VAL A 27 21.76 -14.76 -22.57
C VAL A 27 23.08 -14.14 -23.07
N ASN A 28 23.15 -12.82 -23.23
CA ASN A 28 24.38 -12.15 -23.68
C ASN A 28 25.40 -11.97 -22.56
N THR A 29 24.98 -12.15 -21.31
CA THR A 29 25.83 -12.00 -20.14
C THR A 29 26.64 -13.29 -19.91
N PRO A 30 27.98 -13.24 -19.78
CA PRO A 30 28.81 -14.43 -19.64
C PRO A 30 28.39 -15.33 -18.47
N ILE A 31 28.45 -16.65 -18.67
CA ILE A 31 27.93 -17.64 -17.71
C ILE A 31 28.58 -17.51 -16.33
N LYS A 32 29.88 -17.18 -16.29
CA LYS A 32 30.66 -16.97 -15.05
C LYS A 32 30.07 -15.87 -14.17
N ARG A 33 29.40 -14.86 -14.74
CA ARG A 33 28.73 -13.81 -13.95
C ARG A 33 27.57 -14.41 -13.16
N TYR A 34 26.75 -15.24 -13.78
CA TYR A 34 25.65 -15.92 -13.11
C TYR A 34 26.12 -16.93 -12.06
N MET A 35 27.26 -17.59 -12.27
CA MET A 35 27.87 -18.44 -11.25
C MET A 35 28.16 -17.65 -9.97
N ARG A 36 28.74 -16.43 -10.10
CA ARG A 36 28.98 -15.53 -8.97
C ARG A 36 27.69 -15.01 -8.36
N SER A 37 26.72 -14.59 -9.19
CA SER A 37 25.40 -14.19 -8.72
C SER A 37 24.71 -15.30 -7.92
N GLY A 38 24.95 -16.56 -8.27
CA GLY A 38 24.46 -17.71 -7.53
C GLY A 38 24.96 -17.76 -6.09
N LEU A 39 26.23 -17.43 -5.84
CA LEU A 39 26.78 -17.36 -4.49
C LEU A 39 26.10 -16.27 -3.66
N GLU A 40 25.84 -15.11 -4.26
CA GLU A 40 25.10 -14.03 -3.59
C GLU A 40 23.66 -14.42 -3.28
N LEU A 41 22.98 -15.18 -4.16
CA LEU A 41 21.63 -15.68 -3.87
C LEU A 41 21.64 -16.59 -2.64
N LEU A 42 22.64 -17.46 -2.50
CA LEU A 42 22.78 -18.32 -1.32
C LEU A 42 23.09 -17.49 -0.06
N ARG A 43 24.01 -16.53 -0.16
CA ARG A 43 24.34 -15.63 0.95
C ARG A 43 23.11 -14.86 1.45
N GLN A 44 22.29 -14.36 0.53
CA GLN A 44 21.02 -13.70 0.87
C GLN A 44 20.03 -14.68 1.52
N ALA A 45 19.88 -15.88 0.96
CA ALA A 45 19.00 -16.90 1.51
C ALA A 45 19.38 -17.27 2.94
N ASP A 46 20.67 -17.48 3.22
CA ASP A 46 21.16 -17.81 4.55
C ASP A 46 20.95 -16.65 5.54
N SER A 47 21.14 -15.39 5.11
CA SER A 47 20.80 -14.22 5.94
C SER A 47 19.30 -14.14 6.30
N TYR A 48 18.40 -14.41 5.34
CA TYR A 48 16.96 -14.47 5.64
C TYR A 48 16.58 -15.68 6.51
N TYR A 49 17.33 -16.78 6.41
CA TYR A 49 17.14 -17.94 7.27
C TYR A 49 17.44 -17.60 8.74
N GLU A 50 18.53 -16.89 9.01
CA GLU A 50 18.92 -16.45 10.35
C GLU A 50 17.86 -15.55 10.99
N VAL A 51 17.26 -14.65 10.20
CA VAL A 51 16.18 -13.75 10.66
C VAL A 51 14.82 -14.47 10.73
N SER A 52 14.76 -15.77 10.42
CA SER A 52 13.52 -16.56 10.35
C SER A 52 12.48 -16.02 9.36
N ASP A 53 12.92 -15.24 8.37
CA ASP A 53 12.09 -14.82 7.24
C ASP A 53 12.08 -15.92 6.18
N TYR A 54 11.30 -16.96 6.46
CA TYR A 54 11.18 -18.12 5.60
C TYR A 54 10.59 -17.80 4.21
N GLU A 55 9.79 -16.73 4.07
CA GLU A 55 9.16 -16.38 2.79
C GLU A 55 10.22 -15.89 1.80
N ARG A 56 11.03 -14.91 2.22
CA ARG A 56 12.13 -14.39 1.40
C ARG A 56 13.20 -15.45 1.21
N CYS A 57 13.57 -16.17 2.28
CA CYS A 57 14.53 -17.26 2.19
C CYS A 57 14.15 -18.28 1.10
N TYR A 58 12.89 -18.73 1.10
CA TYR A 58 12.38 -19.65 0.07
C TYR A 58 12.43 -19.04 -1.33
N GLN A 59 12.07 -17.76 -1.51
CA GLN A 59 12.19 -17.08 -2.81
C GLN A 59 13.64 -17.08 -3.32
N TYR A 60 14.63 -16.79 -2.48
CA TYR A 60 16.04 -16.80 -2.89
C TYR A 60 16.53 -18.21 -3.25
N TYR A 61 16.15 -19.24 -2.48
CA TYR A 61 16.46 -20.62 -2.86
C TYR A 61 15.78 -21.03 -4.18
N MET A 62 14.52 -20.64 -4.40
CA MET A 62 13.85 -20.91 -5.68
C MET A 62 14.50 -20.17 -6.84
N LYS A 63 14.94 -18.90 -6.65
CA LYS A 63 15.73 -18.17 -7.67
C LYS A 63 17.00 -18.93 -8.02
N TYR A 64 17.73 -19.43 -7.03
CA TYR A 64 18.94 -20.22 -7.24
C TYR A 64 18.62 -21.51 -8.03
N ILE A 65 17.64 -22.28 -7.59
CA ILE A 65 17.25 -23.54 -8.24
C ILE A 65 16.85 -23.31 -9.70
N ILE A 66 15.96 -22.35 -9.97
CA ILE A 66 15.50 -22.02 -11.32
C ILE A 66 16.67 -21.53 -12.19
N MET A 67 17.54 -20.68 -11.65
CA MET A 67 18.71 -20.21 -12.39
C MET A 67 19.58 -21.37 -12.86
N PHE A 68 19.95 -22.29 -11.96
CA PHE A 68 20.90 -23.35 -12.27
C PHE A 68 20.30 -24.61 -12.92
N LEU A 69 19.01 -24.90 -12.71
CA LEU A 69 18.34 -26.05 -13.33
C LEU A 69 17.64 -25.72 -14.65
N GLU A 70 17.11 -24.51 -14.80
CA GLU A 70 16.33 -24.15 -15.98
C GLU A 70 17.09 -23.21 -16.90
N LYS A 71 17.63 -22.10 -16.38
CA LYS A 71 18.20 -21.03 -17.22
C LYS A 71 19.62 -21.32 -17.69
N ILE A 72 20.51 -21.72 -16.78
CA ILE A 72 21.92 -21.97 -17.07
C ILE A 72 22.11 -23.08 -18.12
N PRO A 73 21.39 -24.21 -18.09
CA PRO A 73 21.55 -25.25 -19.11
C PRO A 73 21.17 -24.79 -20.53
N GLN A 74 20.32 -23.77 -20.65
CA GLN A 74 19.92 -23.17 -21.93
C GLN A 74 20.97 -22.18 -22.48
N HIS A 75 21.97 -21.81 -21.68
CA HIS A 75 22.98 -20.83 -22.08
C HIS A 75 23.98 -21.41 -23.11
N PRO A 76 24.36 -20.67 -24.18
CA PRO A 76 25.30 -21.15 -25.19
C PRO A 76 26.65 -21.61 -24.62
N GLU A 77 27.22 -20.84 -23.68
CA GLU A 77 28.51 -21.14 -23.02
C GLU A 77 28.43 -22.30 -22.01
N TYR A 78 27.24 -22.83 -21.69
CA TYR A 78 27.14 -23.93 -20.73
C TYR A 78 27.83 -25.20 -21.26
N LYS A 79 27.76 -25.43 -22.58
CA LYS A 79 28.41 -26.60 -23.21
C LYS A 79 29.92 -26.56 -23.03
N THR A 80 30.54 -25.39 -23.17
CA THR A 80 31.99 -25.16 -23.05
C THR A 80 32.48 -25.04 -21.61
N THR A 81 31.59 -24.97 -20.63
CA THR A 81 31.93 -24.86 -19.20
C THR A 81 32.65 -26.13 -18.69
N PRO A 82 33.70 -26.01 -17.85
CA PRO A 82 34.45 -27.14 -17.30
C PRO A 82 33.57 -28.15 -16.56
N SER A 83 33.90 -29.44 -16.67
CA SER A 83 33.16 -30.52 -15.99
C SER A 83 33.21 -30.43 -14.46
N LYS A 84 34.27 -29.83 -13.89
CA LYS A 84 34.39 -29.58 -12.45
C LYS A 84 33.28 -28.65 -11.96
N ASP A 85 33.12 -27.50 -12.60
CA ASP A 85 32.13 -26.48 -12.23
C ASP A 85 30.71 -27.03 -12.37
N LYS A 86 30.43 -27.80 -13.44
CA LYS A 86 29.14 -28.50 -13.62
C LYS A 86 28.83 -29.45 -12.46
N LYS A 87 29.84 -30.18 -11.97
CA LYS A 87 29.68 -31.11 -10.84
C LYS A 87 29.39 -30.36 -9.54
N GLU A 88 30.12 -29.28 -9.28
CA GLU A 88 29.93 -28.43 -8.10
C GLU A 88 28.52 -27.81 -8.08
N ILE A 89 28.06 -27.26 -9.21
CA ILE A 89 26.69 -26.74 -9.35
C ILE A 89 25.67 -27.82 -9.01
N LYS A 90 25.82 -29.03 -9.55
CA LYS A 90 24.89 -30.13 -9.31
C LYS A 90 24.84 -30.52 -7.83
N GLN A 91 25.98 -30.51 -7.13
CA GLN A 91 26.06 -30.76 -5.70
C GLN A 91 25.33 -29.66 -4.90
N ASN A 92 25.67 -28.39 -5.16
CA ASN A 92 25.07 -27.25 -4.47
C ASN A 92 23.56 -27.17 -4.68
N VAL A 93 23.08 -27.39 -5.91
CA VAL A 93 21.64 -27.43 -6.21
C VAL A 93 20.94 -28.55 -5.45
N SER A 94 21.57 -29.72 -5.31
CA SER A 94 21.00 -30.83 -4.54
C SER A 94 20.87 -30.49 -3.05
N GLU A 95 21.84 -29.79 -2.47
CA GLU A 95 21.78 -29.34 -1.08
C GLU A 95 20.73 -28.25 -0.88
N VAL A 96 20.67 -27.27 -1.80
CA VAL A 96 19.69 -26.19 -1.76
C VAL A 96 18.27 -26.71 -1.92
N LEU A 97 18.05 -27.74 -2.75
CA LEU A 97 16.75 -28.40 -2.87
C LEU A 97 16.27 -28.98 -1.53
N LYS A 98 17.15 -29.67 -0.80
CA LYS A 98 16.82 -30.22 0.54
C LYS A 98 16.48 -29.10 1.53
N LYS A 99 17.26 -28.01 1.54
CA LYS A 99 16.97 -26.83 2.37
C LYS A 99 15.62 -26.19 2.00
N ALA A 100 15.35 -26.03 0.72
CA ALA A 100 14.11 -25.44 0.21
C ALA A 100 12.88 -26.30 0.57
N GLU A 101 12.99 -27.63 0.50
CA GLU A 101 11.93 -28.55 0.92
C GLU A 101 11.60 -28.39 2.41
N ALA A 102 12.62 -28.34 3.27
CA ALA A 102 12.42 -28.13 4.70
C ALA A 102 11.73 -26.78 5.00
N ILE A 103 12.08 -25.72 4.29
CA ILE A 103 11.44 -24.41 4.45
C ILE A 103 10.01 -24.41 3.92
N LYS A 104 9.74 -25.11 2.81
CA LYS A 104 8.40 -25.25 2.24
C LYS A 104 7.42 -25.86 3.26
N VAL A 105 7.86 -26.87 4.02
CA VAL A 105 7.05 -27.46 5.10
C VAL A 105 6.71 -26.41 6.16
N LYS A 106 7.71 -25.70 6.68
CA LYS A 106 7.52 -24.62 7.68
C LYS A 106 6.58 -23.51 7.19
N LEU A 107 6.71 -23.11 5.92
CA LEU A 107 5.84 -22.10 5.31
C LEU A 107 4.40 -22.59 5.19
N LYS A 108 4.20 -23.84 4.77
CA LYS A 108 2.87 -24.42 4.65
C LYS A 108 2.16 -24.50 5.99
N GLU A 109 2.86 -24.90 7.05
CA GLU A 109 2.33 -24.89 8.43
C GLU A 109 1.91 -23.49 8.87
N LYS A 110 2.80 -22.49 8.69
CA LYS A 110 2.50 -21.08 9.01
C LYS A 110 1.24 -20.60 8.27
N TYR A 111 1.15 -20.87 6.97
CA TYR A 111 0.03 -20.43 6.15
C TYR A 111 -1.27 -21.15 6.46
N GLN A 112 -1.18 -22.42 6.87
CA GLN A 112 -2.35 -23.17 7.33
C GLN A 112 -2.94 -22.56 8.60
N VAL A 113 -2.09 -22.18 9.56
CA VAL A 113 -2.54 -21.49 10.79
C VAL A 113 -3.17 -20.13 10.45
N ASP A 114 -2.51 -19.32 9.61
CA ASP A 114 -3.04 -18.02 9.17
C ASP A 114 -4.42 -18.16 8.50
N TYR A 115 -4.56 -19.18 7.63
CA TYR A 115 -5.78 -19.42 6.87
C TYR A 115 -6.93 -19.90 7.77
N GLN A 116 -6.64 -20.79 8.73
CA GLN A 116 -7.62 -21.23 9.71
C GLN A 116 -8.12 -20.07 10.58
N ALA A 117 -7.21 -19.21 11.04
CA ALA A 117 -7.59 -18.00 11.79
C ALA A 117 -8.50 -17.09 10.95
N TYR A 118 -8.19 -16.90 9.68
CA TYR A 118 -9.03 -16.13 8.77
C TYR A 118 -10.44 -16.73 8.60
N LEU A 119 -10.55 -18.06 8.50
CA LEU A 119 -11.85 -18.72 8.39
C LEU A 119 -12.72 -18.49 9.64
N VAL A 120 -12.13 -18.57 10.83
CA VAL A 120 -12.82 -18.29 12.09
C VAL A 120 -13.26 -16.82 12.15
N ASP A 121 -12.37 -15.88 11.85
CA ASP A 121 -12.69 -14.45 11.83
C ASP A 121 -13.80 -14.13 10.81
N LYS A 122 -13.79 -14.81 9.66
CA LYS A 122 -14.80 -14.67 8.62
C LYS A 122 -16.15 -15.18 9.11
N GLU A 123 -16.17 -16.37 9.70
CA GLU A 123 -17.41 -16.95 10.23
C GLU A 123 -18.02 -16.09 11.34
N GLN A 124 -17.20 -15.56 12.24
CA GLN A 124 -17.67 -14.65 13.30
C GLN A 124 -18.32 -13.39 12.70
N ARG A 125 -17.67 -12.74 11.73
CA ARG A 125 -18.22 -11.57 11.04
C ARG A 125 -19.53 -11.88 10.31
N ASP A 126 -19.59 -13.01 9.62
CA ASP A 126 -20.79 -13.41 8.89
C ASP A 126 -21.96 -13.69 9.86
N ARG A 127 -21.70 -14.32 11.02
CA ARG A 127 -22.70 -14.53 12.09
C ARG A 127 -23.20 -13.22 12.70
N GLU A 128 -22.31 -12.28 12.98
CA GLU A 128 -22.66 -10.96 13.52
C GLU A 128 -23.54 -10.17 12.54
N VAL A 129 -23.17 -10.16 11.26
CA VAL A 129 -23.97 -9.52 10.21
C VAL A 129 -25.35 -10.17 10.07
N ALA A 130 -25.42 -11.51 10.10
CA ALA A 130 -26.70 -12.23 10.06
C ALA A 130 -27.59 -11.91 11.27
N LEU A 131 -27.01 -11.79 12.47
CA LEU A 131 -27.75 -11.42 13.69
C LEU A 131 -28.28 -9.98 13.59
N GLN A 132 -27.44 -9.04 13.15
CA GLN A 132 -27.85 -7.64 12.94
C GLN A 132 -28.96 -7.53 11.89
N GLN A 133 -28.86 -8.25 10.77
CA GLN A 133 -29.91 -8.29 9.75
C GLN A 133 -31.23 -8.85 10.31
N LYS A 134 -31.18 -9.92 11.12
CA LYS A 134 -32.36 -10.50 11.76
C LYS A 134 -33.01 -9.53 12.76
N GLN A 135 -32.22 -8.81 13.55
CA GLN A 135 -32.70 -7.78 14.48
C GLN A 135 -33.33 -6.61 13.73
N ALA A 136 -32.68 -6.10 12.68
CA ALA A 136 -33.21 -5.02 11.85
C ALA A 136 -34.53 -5.40 11.17
N GLN A 137 -34.65 -6.65 10.68
CA GLN A 137 -35.91 -7.15 10.11
C GLN A 137 -37.02 -7.27 11.16
N ALA A 138 -36.71 -7.75 12.37
CA ALA A 138 -37.68 -7.83 13.45
C ALA A 138 -38.16 -6.45 13.90
N GLU A 139 -37.25 -5.47 14.01
CA GLU A 139 -37.59 -4.09 14.34
C GLU A 139 -38.42 -3.43 13.24
N ALA A 140 -38.07 -3.62 11.96
CA ALA A 140 -38.85 -3.13 10.83
C ALA A 140 -40.27 -3.70 10.81
N LYS A 141 -40.42 -5.02 11.08
CA LYS A 141 -41.74 -5.66 11.22
C LYS A 141 -42.54 -5.11 12.41
N ARG A 142 -41.90 -4.88 13.56
CA ARG A 142 -42.54 -4.28 14.74
C ARG A 142 -43.03 -2.87 14.47
N LYS A 143 -42.20 -2.02 13.85
CA LYS A 143 -42.57 -0.64 13.45
C LYS A 143 -43.73 -0.63 12.45
N LEU A 144 -43.76 -1.57 11.50
CA LEU A 144 -44.87 -1.69 10.55
C LEU A 144 -46.18 -2.09 11.23
N ALA A 145 -46.13 -3.07 12.16
CA ALA A 145 -47.30 -3.50 12.93
C ALA A 145 -47.84 -2.37 13.82
N GLU A 146 -46.98 -1.64 14.52
CA GLU A 146 -47.37 -0.51 15.37
C GLU A 146 -48.04 0.61 14.56
N ARG A 147 -47.49 0.92 13.37
CA ARG A 147 -48.10 1.90 12.45
C ARG A 147 -49.50 1.51 11.98
N SER A 148 -49.79 0.21 11.83
CA SER A 148 -51.11 -0.28 11.44
C SER A 148 -52.17 -0.18 12.54
N ILE A 149 -51.76 -0.11 13.82
CA ILE A 149 -52.66 -0.02 14.97
C ILE A 149 -53.03 1.44 15.28
N THR A 150 -52.14 2.41 15.01
CA THR A 150 -52.35 3.84 15.34
C THR A 150 -53.06 4.67 14.27
N THR A 151 -53.40 4.10 13.10
CA THR A 151 -54.26 4.78 12.12
C THR A 151 -55.72 4.40 12.34
N PRO A 152 -56.61 5.35 12.73
CA PRO A 152 -58.04 5.10 12.60
C PRO A 152 -58.34 4.84 11.13
N SER A 153 -59.15 3.81 10.86
CA SER A 153 -59.66 3.46 9.53
C SER A 153 -60.28 4.70 8.87
N ALA A 154 -59.51 5.41 8.04
CA ALA A 154 -60.05 6.40 7.13
C ALA A 154 -60.81 5.62 6.04
N PRO A 155 -62.07 5.97 5.74
CA PRO A 155 -62.84 5.29 4.70
C PRO A 155 -62.09 5.39 3.37
N ALA A 156 -62.04 4.28 2.63
CA ALA A 156 -61.38 4.17 1.34
C ALA A 156 -61.79 5.33 0.41
N LEU A 157 -60.92 6.34 0.27
CA LEU A 157 -61.14 7.43 -0.68
C LEU A 157 -60.77 6.93 -2.09
N HIS A 158 -61.80 6.39 -2.75
CA HIS A 158 -62.25 6.72 -4.11
C HIS A 158 -61.13 6.99 -5.14
N TYR A 159 -60.97 6.03 -6.05
CA TYR A 159 -60.08 6.04 -7.22
C TYR A 159 -60.30 7.21 -8.21
N ASP A 160 -61.29 8.07 -7.99
CA ASP A 160 -61.77 9.07 -8.94
C ASP A 160 -60.85 10.30 -9.07
N ARG A 161 -59.82 10.45 -8.23
CA ARG A 161 -58.90 11.60 -8.28
C ARG A 161 -57.80 11.47 -9.32
N ILE A 162 -57.49 10.27 -9.80
CA ILE A 162 -56.38 10.04 -10.74
C ILE A 162 -56.80 10.42 -12.18
N GLU A 163 -58.05 10.16 -12.58
CA GLU A 163 -58.55 10.57 -13.92
C GLU A 163 -58.70 12.10 -14.08
N ALA A 164 -58.88 12.84 -12.98
CA ALA A 164 -59.02 14.28 -13.01
C ALA A 164 -57.68 15.01 -13.29
N LEU A 165 -56.53 14.38 -12.98
CA LEU A 165 -55.21 14.98 -13.19
C LEU A 165 -54.68 14.78 -14.61
N ASP A 166 -55.03 13.67 -15.26
CA ASP A 166 -54.65 13.40 -16.66
C ASP A 166 -55.34 14.36 -17.64
N LYS A 167 -56.59 14.76 -17.36
CA LYS A 167 -57.32 15.74 -18.20
C LYS A 167 -56.74 17.15 -18.12
N THR A 168 -56.17 17.54 -16.97
CA THR A 168 -55.55 18.87 -16.81
C THR A 168 -54.17 18.99 -17.44
N PHE A 169 -53.43 17.88 -17.61
CA PHE A 169 -52.10 17.90 -18.23
C PHE A 169 -52.16 17.98 -19.77
N ALA A 170 -53.26 17.52 -20.38
CA ALA A 170 -53.47 17.60 -21.83
C ALA A 170 -53.81 19.02 -22.34
N GLN A 171 -54.10 19.98 -21.44
CA GLN A 171 -54.64 21.29 -21.80
C GLN A 171 -53.68 22.47 -21.58
N VAL A 172 -52.38 22.21 -21.31
CA VAL A 172 -51.34 23.25 -21.14
C VAL A 172 -50.24 23.10 -22.19
N LYS A 173 -50.60 23.15 -23.48
CA LYS A 173 -49.62 23.10 -24.59
C LYS A 173 -49.68 24.28 -25.55
N GLN A 174 -50.22 25.41 -25.11
CA GLN A 174 -50.33 26.64 -25.93
C GLN A 174 -50.24 27.90 -25.05
N VAL A 175 -49.05 28.28 -24.57
CA VAL A 175 -48.72 29.69 -24.26
C VAL A 175 -47.23 29.89 -24.57
N GLY A 176 -46.92 30.92 -25.37
CA GLY A 176 -45.56 31.26 -25.84
C GLY A 176 -44.60 31.76 -24.74
N PRO A 177 -43.37 32.16 -25.11
CA PRO A 177 -42.32 32.48 -24.16
C PRO A 177 -42.65 33.74 -23.34
N LEU A 178 -42.51 33.61 -22.01
CA LEU A 178 -42.63 34.72 -21.05
C LEU A 178 -41.39 35.63 -21.11
N PRO A 179 -41.52 36.93 -20.83
CA PRO A 179 -40.41 37.87 -20.82
C PRO A 179 -39.45 37.61 -19.64
N ASP A 180 -38.17 37.45 -19.95
CA ASP A 180 -37.06 37.38 -19.01
C ASP A 180 -36.89 38.71 -18.27
N ASN A 181 -37.44 38.90 -17.05
CA ASN A 181 -36.91 39.87 -16.06
C ASN A 181 -37.63 39.94 -14.69
N ILE A 182 -37.96 38.83 -14.02
CA ILE A 182 -38.49 38.93 -12.63
C ILE A 182 -37.83 37.96 -11.64
N TYR A 183 -36.59 37.50 -11.85
CA TYR A 183 -35.80 36.94 -10.74
C TYR A 183 -34.31 37.25 -10.92
N PRO A 184 -33.61 37.78 -9.90
CA PRO A 184 -32.16 37.88 -9.97
C PRO A 184 -31.57 36.47 -9.98
N SER A 185 -30.68 36.21 -10.94
CA SER A 185 -29.92 34.96 -11.03
C SER A 185 -29.07 34.75 -9.76
N PHE A 186 -28.99 33.49 -9.33
CA PHE A 186 -28.20 33.02 -8.19
C PHE A 186 -26.70 33.33 -8.31
N ASP A 187 -26.21 33.66 -9.50
CA ASP A 187 -24.80 34.03 -9.75
C ASP A 187 -24.39 35.42 -9.23
N THR A 188 -25.37 36.32 -8.97
CA THR A 188 -25.08 37.68 -8.48
C THR A 188 -24.87 37.74 -6.95
N ILE A 189 -25.20 36.68 -6.21
CA ILE A 189 -25.22 36.69 -4.73
C ILE A 189 -23.89 36.22 -4.11
N MET A 190 -23.01 35.55 -4.87
CA MET A 190 -21.73 35.00 -4.35
C MET A 190 -20.47 35.73 -4.83
N SER A 191 -20.59 36.84 -5.57
CA SER A 191 -19.45 37.67 -5.96
C SER A 191 -19.41 38.96 -5.15
N SER A 192 -18.87 38.89 -3.93
CA SER A 192 -18.41 40.07 -3.20
C SER A 192 -17.21 39.71 -2.34
N PRO A 193 -15.98 40.01 -2.78
CA PRO A 193 -14.87 40.23 -1.86
C PRO A 193 -14.90 41.69 -1.40
N SER A 194 -14.99 41.84 -0.09
CA SER A 194 -14.89 43.10 0.65
C SER A 194 -13.69 43.92 0.20
N ARG A 195 -13.93 45.20 -0.12
CA ARG A 195 -12.91 46.23 -0.31
C ARG A 195 -12.10 46.40 0.97
N ILE A 196 -10.86 45.93 0.97
CA ILE A 196 -9.78 46.51 1.80
C ILE A 196 -9.11 47.58 0.93
N MET A 197 -9.05 48.80 1.45
CA MET A 197 -8.41 49.93 0.80
C MET A 197 -6.92 49.65 0.58
N SER A 198 -6.42 49.90 -0.63
CA SER A 198 -5.02 50.28 -0.81
C SER A 198 -4.86 51.17 -2.04
N ILE A 199 -4.14 52.26 -1.79
CA ILE A 199 -3.82 53.37 -2.68
C ILE A 199 -2.71 52.91 -3.65
N SER A 200 -2.82 53.32 -4.91
CA SER A 200 -1.68 53.45 -5.85
C SER A 200 -1.46 54.95 -6.07
N PRO A 201 -0.25 55.46 -6.43
CA PRO A 201 0.67 54.85 -7.43
C PRO A 201 2.20 55.06 -7.20
N GLY A 202 3.04 54.27 -7.88
CA GLY A 202 4.41 54.70 -8.22
C GLY A 202 5.50 53.61 -8.36
N GLY A 203 5.93 53.33 -9.60
CA GLY A 203 7.31 52.97 -9.96
C GLY A 203 7.72 51.48 -9.95
N PRO A 204 8.51 51.01 -10.96
CA PRO A 204 8.80 49.60 -11.15
C PRO A 204 10.04 49.14 -10.36
N GLN A 205 9.93 48.06 -9.59
CA GLN A 205 11.08 47.27 -9.17
C GLN A 205 10.82 45.79 -9.39
N SER A 206 11.59 45.22 -10.32
CA SER A 206 11.64 43.79 -10.62
C SER A 206 12.29 43.03 -9.47
N LEU A 207 11.49 42.26 -8.72
CA LEU A 207 11.99 41.21 -7.85
C LEU A 207 12.10 39.90 -8.66
N PRO A 208 13.17 39.11 -8.48
CA PRO A 208 13.40 37.91 -9.27
C PRO A 208 12.30 36.87 -9.01
N SER A 209 11.77 36.28 -10.08
CA SER A 209 10.73 35.27 -10.01
C SER A 209 11.25 34.02 -9.30
N ILE A 210 10.56 33.66 -8.21
CA ILE A 210 10.70 32.34 -7.58
C ILE A 210 10.32 31.30 -8.64
N PRO A 211 11.16 30.28 -8.92
CA PRO A 211 10.78 29.23 -9.85
C PRO A 211 9.55 28.47 -9.32
N SER A 212 8.46 28.55 -10.08
CA SER A 212 7.24 27.78 -9.86
C SER A 212 7.52 26.31 -10.21
N PHE A 213 7.57 25.45 -9.19
CA PHE A 213 7.64 24.00 -9.39
C PHE A 213 6.23 23.43 -9.43
N ASP A 214 5.86 22.86 -10.58
CA ASP A 214 4.63 22.10 -10.72
C ASP A 214 4.73 20.77 -9.94
N ARG A 215 3.84 20.58 -8.97
CA ARG A 215 3.79 19.40 -8.08
C ARG A 215 2.84 18.30 -8.57
N ALA A 216 2.25 18.45 -9.75
CA ALA A 216 1.27 17.51 -10.29
C ALA A 216 1.79 16.09 -10.51
N THR A 217 3.12 15.90 -10.62
CA THR A 217 3.75 14.58 -10.85
C THR A 217 4.25 13.91 -9.56
N LYS A 218 4.09 14.55 -8.39
CA LYS A 218 4.48 13.92 -7.13
C LYS A 218 3.50 12.79 -6.81
N PRO A 219 3.93 11.52 -6.69
CA PRO A 219 3.03 10.44 -6.31
C PRO A 219 2.45 10.75 -4.93
N ALA A 220 1.14 10.99 -4.88
CA ALA A 220 0.42 11.15 -3.63
C ALA A 220 0.42 9.79 -2.91
N SER A 221 1.23 9.66 -1.87
CA SER A 221 1.09 8.54 -0.93
C SER A 221 -0.30 8.67 -0.32
N ALA A 222 -1.22 7.75 -0.68
CA ALA A 222 -2.52 7.68 -0.04
C ALA A 222 -2.34 7.66 1.50
N PRO A 223 -3.10 8.47 2.25
CA PRO A 223 -3.03 8.45 3.71
C PRO A 223 -3.48 7.06 4.21
N PRO A 224 -2.78 6.47 5.20
CA PRO A 224 -3.23 5.22 5.80
C PRO A 224 -4.57 5.44 6.52
N PRO A 225 -5.50 4.46 6.51
CA PRO A 225 -6.70 4.52 7.32
C PRO A 225 -6.34 4.23 8.78
N SER A 226 -5.95 5.25 9.54
CA SER A 226 -5.84 5.15 10.99
C SER A 226 -6.84 6.11 11.64
N LYS A 227 -8.01 5.57 12.00
CA LYS A 227 -8.71 6.02 13.20
C LYS A 227 -7.78 5.72 14.35
N ASP A 228 -7.12 6.73 14.89
CA ASP A 228 -6.79 6.89 16.31
C ASP A 228 -5.60 7.87 16.45
N TYR A 229 -5.79 8.82 17.37
CA TYR A 229 -4.87 9.85 17.86
C TYR A 229 -4.79 11.14 17.05
N GLY A 230 -5.22 12.23 17.70
CA GLY A 230 -5.43 13.55 17.10
C GLY A 230 -4.17 14.30 16.64
N LEU A 231 -4.44 15.35 15.87
CA LEU A 231 -3.57 16.44 15.44
C LEU A 231 -2.39 16.12 14.49
N THR A 232 -2.23 14.89 13.98
CA THR A 232 -1.14 14.54 13.04
C THR A 232 -1.58 13.68 11.84
N ASP A 233 -2.75 13.93 11.25
CA ASP A 233 -3.41 13.11 10.21
C ASP A 233 -2.64 12.89 8.88
N TYR A 234 -1.40 13.37 8.76
CA TYR A 234 -0.61 13.24 7.53
C TYR A 234 0.81 12.68 7.71
N LEU A 235 1.26 12.37 8.93
CA LEU A 235 2.62 11.90 9.18
C LEU A 235 2.66 10.51 9.79
N ARG A 236 3.47 9.61 9.21
CA ARG A 236 3.69 8.28 9.78
C ARG A 236 4.59 8.40 11.01
N PRO A 237 4.25 7.78 12.15
CA PRO A 237 5.11 7.75 13.32
C PRO A 237 6.36 6.89 13.05
N VAL A 238 7.53 7.42 13.42
CA VAL A 238 8.82 6.72 13.38
C VAL A 238 9.31 6.52 14.80
N VAL A 239 9.63 5.28 15.16
CA VAL A 239 10.20 4.93 16.46
C VAL A 239 11.71 4.90 16.34
N VAL A 240 12.39 5.73 17.13
CA VAL A 240 13.84 5.87 17.14
C VAL A 240 14.41 5.49 18.52
N PRO A 241 15.64 4.95 18.61
CA PRO A 241 16.30 4.72 19.89
C PRO A 241 16.43 6.01 20.68
N ALA A 242 16.15 5.98 21.99
CA ALA A 242 16.17 7.18 22.84
C ALA A 242 17.52 7.90 22.85
N GLN A 243 18.63 7.15 22.72
CA GLN A 243 19.99 7.69 22.74
C GLN A 243 20.50 8.14 21.36
N LEU A 244 19.68 7.99 20.30
CA LEU A 244 20.08 8.28 18.92
C LEU A 244 20.65 9.69 18.76
N MET A 245 19.88 10.68 19.22
CA MET A 245 20.22 12.09 19.05
C MET A 245 21.46 12.46 19.86
N SER A 246 21.53 12.03 21.13
CA SER A 246 22.68 12.29 22.00
C SER A 246 23.97 11.69 21.44
N SER A 247 23.91 10.46 20.92
CA SER A 247 25.07 9.81 20.31
C SER A 247 25.50 10.52 19.02
N PHE A 248 24.55 10.92 18.17
CA PHE A 248 24.86 11.66 16.95
C PHE A 248 25.53 13.00 17.26
N LEU A 249 25.03 13.76 18.23
CA LEU A 249 25.62 15.05 18.61
C LEU A 249 27.05 14.89 19.13
N VAL A 250 27.32 13.87 19.95
CA VAL A 250 28.68 13.57 20.44
C VAL A 250 29.63 13.27 19.28
N LEU A 251 29.17 12.49 18.29
CA LEU A 251 29.99 12.15 17.11
C LEU A 251 30.19 13.36 16.17
N ALA A 252 29.16 14.19 16.00
CA ALA A 252 29.22 15.36 15.14
C ALA A 252 30.02 16.53 15.74
N GLN A 253 30.17 16.60 17.07
CA GLN A 253 30.76 17.73 17.80
C GLN A 253 32.10 18.18 17.20
N ARG A 254 33.04 17.25 17.00
CA ARG A 254 34.37 17.57 16.48
C ARG A 254 34.33 18.14 15.07
N ASN A 255 33.37 17.74 14.26
CA ASN A 255 33.18 18.28 12.91
C ASN A 255 32.50 19.64 12.98
N THR A 256 31.51 19.83 13.85
CA THR A 256 30.88 21.14 14.12
C THR A 256 31.91 22.18 14.59
N ASP A 257 32.82 21.80 15.49
CA ASP A 257 33.90 22.69 15.97
C ASP A 257 34.84 23.13 14.83
N ARG A 258 34.89 22.34 13.75
CA ARG A 258 35.71 22.60 12.55
C ARG A 258 34.90 23.21 11.41
N ASN A 259 33.64 23.58 11.65
CA ASN A 259 32.69 24.06 10.66
C ASN A 259 32.51 23.08 9.47
N VAL A 260 32.53 21.78 9.78
CA VAL A 260 32.30 20.67 8.84
C VAL A 260 30.95 20.03 9.13
N GLU A 261 30.10 19.94 8.11
CA GLU A 261 28.79 19.31 8.21
C GLU A 261 28.94 17.79 8.40
N THR A 262 28.12 17.23 9.29
CA THR A 262 28.03 15.78 9.51
C THR A 262 26.61 15.34 9.21
N CYS A 263 26.46 14.43 8.25
CA CYS A 263 25.17 13.85 7.88
C CYS A 263 25.12 12.38 8.29
N GLY A 264 24.07 11.99 9.02
CA GLY A 264 23.80 10.59 9.37
C GLY A 264 22.68 10.02 8.51
N ILE A 265 22.81 8.77 8.08
CA ILE A 265 21.73 8.04 7.40
C ILE A 265 20.99 7.20 8.44
N LEU A 266 19.67 7.38 8.55
CA LEU A 266 18.81 6.56 9.39
C LEU A 266 18.14 5.48 8.51
N ALA A 267 18.45 4.21 8.79
CA ALA A 267 17.84 3.07 8.13
C ALA A 267 17.14 2.17 9.18
N GLY A 268 16.01 1.58 8.82
CA GLY A 268 15.23 0.73 9.73
C GLY A 268 14.17 -0.08 9.00
N GLY A 269 13.58 -1.05 9.71
CA GLY A 269 12.54 -1.93 9.19
C GLY A 269 11.14 -1.40 9.43
N LEU A 270 10.23 -1.63 8.48
CA LEU A 270 8.80 -1.40 8.68
C LEU A 270 8.20 -2.60 9.43
N VAL A 271 7.76 -2.39 10.66
CA VAL A 271 7.13 -3.43 11.51
C VAL A 271 5.76 -2.93 11.94
N SER A 272 4.69 -3.64 11.57
CA SER A 272 3.30 -3.33 11.96
C SER A 272 2.86 -1.89 11.68
N ASN A 273 3.05 -1.41 10.44
CA ASN A 273 2.77 -0.03 10.00
C ASN A 273 3.51 1.08 10.79
N ARG A 274 4.55 0.74 11.55
CA ARG A 274 5.45 1.69 12.21
C ARG A 274 6.87 1.49 11.68
N ASN A 275 7.55 2.59 11.39
CA ASN A 275 8.97 2.55 11.03
C ASN A 275 9.76 2.37 12.33
N ARG A 276 10.46 1.23 12.50
CA ARG A 276 11.33 0.96 13.64
C ARG A 276 12.77 1.05 13.17
N LEU A 277 13.52 2.02 13.70
CA LEU A 277 14.97 2.06 13.49
C LEU A 277 15.60 1.02 14.41
N ASP A 278 16.29 0.05 13.81
CA ASP A 278 17.01 -0.98 14.54
C ASP A 278 18.43 -0.50 14.88
N ARG A 279 19.00 -1.00 15.97
CA ARG A 279 20.26 -0.46 16.55
C ARG A 279 21.52 -0.78 15.73
N ASP A 280 21.46 -1.72 14.78
CA ASP A 280 22.66 -2.43 14.30
C ASP A 280 23.12 -2.10 12.87
N LEU A 281 22.68 -0.99 12.28
CA LEU A 281 23.14 -0.55 10.94
C LEU A 281 23.73 0.87 10.98
N TRP A 282 24.78 1.07 11.76
CA TRP A 282 25.66 2.23 11.63
C TRP A 282 26.89 1.83 10.82
N TYR A 283 26.88 2.11 9.52
CA TYR A 283 28.08 2.03 8.69
C TYR A 283 28.91 3.29 8.93
N THR A 284 30.04 3.18 9.64
CA THR A 284 31.04 4.27 9.71
C THR A 284 31.96 4.15 8.50
N GLY A 285 31.54 4.72 7.37
CA GLY A 285 32.42 5.00 6.23
C GLY A 285 32.50 6.49 6.02
N TRP A 286 33.64 7.11 6.31
CA TRP A 286 33.90 8.52 6.01
C TRP A 286 34.74 8.62 4.73
N GLU A 287 34.19 9.21 3.67
CA GLU A 287 34.99 9.74 2.57
C GLU A 287 35.27 11.21 2.85
N THR A 288 36.54 11.56 3.02
CA THR A 288 36.98 12.96 3.08
C THR A 288 37.01 13.52 1.66
N GLY A 289 35.90 14.12 1.24
CA GLY A 289 35.89 15.01 0.09
C GLY A 289 36.54 16.35 0.47
N ALA A 290 37.80 16.55 0.09
CA ALA A 290 38.37 17.89 0.05
C ALA A 290 37.71 18.66 -1.11
N LYS A 291 37.27 19.90 -0.83
CA LYS A 291 36.83 20.85 -1.85
C LYS A 291 37.96 21.22 -2.79
#